data_AF-A0A150XPC7-F1
#
_entry.id   AF-A0A150XPC7-F1
#
_cell.length_a   1.000
_cell.length_b   1.000
_cell.length_c   1.000
_cell.angle_alpha   90.00
_cell.angle_beta   90.00
_cell.angle_gamma   90.00
#
_symmetry.space_group_name_H-M   'P 1'
#
loop_
_entity.id
_entity.type
_entity.pdbx_description
1 polymer ?
#
loop_
_entity_poly.entity_id
_entity_poly.type
_entity_poly.pdbx_seq_one_letter_code
_entity_poly.pdbx_strand_id
1 'polypeptide(L)'
;MKEFERKIEQLGLDVYDKVGKPVNVNVVRAMLESMSIRAIDAKTDYGVDDLQELAKIVFSQITSADFIAVHPSKLKVNDQFKSEVTSASDYLRIKTKYFFYYYPLGLFHGLPVFIQILTIILFGYSLWTYIGFNQLQSTAVVLGVIFGLVGTGGFVQVIGRQISHYWYNNDFVMARKSTIEVIKDGLLFMSVLSVLLLVVNFFANIYPYRFLYIVYIYSFSIGILLLISAVFHPLKQRWMITVAFVVATGLALSLKLFTNIDTYFTHWIGIWVAIILMVIYLNYFFNKKMKATRNVSRATSKAAVMIYRNYRYFFYGLLFFVFIFIDRILAWSTSADGLLPYAVYYEKNYEVGMDIAILIFFLLVGVLEFSIASFSTLSDLLQKQIPYNQPKVFNRKSLKTYWEHVQILLITGVVMIALLYTVIWVWFGYERAFNETLSPISIKVSILGGLGYILLAWGMLNSLYLFTLNKPTKPLKAIMIASVVNLVVGLFLSRLVSYEYSVVGMLVGSTTFMLLTLKSVTEFFKNLDYYYYAAY
;
A
#
# COMPACT_ATOMS: atom_id res chain seq x y z
N MET A 1 19.63 -36.92 -51.64
CA MET A 1 20.06 -35.53 -51.38
C MET A 1 18.94 -34.53 -51.63
N LYS A 2 18.46 -34.33 -52.87
CA LYS A 2 17.37 -33.37 -53.18
C LYS A 2 16.05 -33.57 -52.42
N GLU A 3 15.71 -34.82 -52.06
CA GLU A 3 14.48 -35.10 -51.29
C GLU A 3 14.58 -34.67 -49.83
N PHE A 4 15.75 -34.83 -49.20
CA PHE A 4 16.00 -34.39 -47.82
C PHE A 4 16.01 -32.86 -47.72
N GLU A 5 16.64 -32.17 -48.67
CA GLU A 5 16.66 -30.71 -48.72
C GLU A 5 15.26 -30.10 -48.78
N ARG A 6 14.37 -30.68 -49.61
CA ARG A 6 12.97 -30.21 -49.70
C ARG A 6 12.19 -30.45 -48.40
N LYS A 7 12.44 -31.58 -47.72
CA LYS A 7 11.82 -31.87 -46.41
C LYS A 7 12.30 -30.93 -45.31
N ILE A 8 13.58 -30.57 -45.31
CA ILE A 8 14.15 -29.59 -44.37
C ILE A 8 13.54 -28.20 -44.61
N GLU A 9 13.36 -27.80 -45.87
CA GLU A 9 12.73 -26.52 -46.21
C GLU A 9 11.28 -26.44 -45.76
N GLN A 10 10.51 -27.50 -45.99
CA GLN A 10 9.14 -27.59 -45.49
C GLN A 10 9.08 -27.59 -43.96
N LEU A 11 10.01 -28.30 -43.30
CA LEU A 11 10.14 -28.29 -41.84
C LEU A 11 10.47 -26.89 -41.30
N GLY A 12 11.31 -26.13 -41.99
CA GLY A 12 11.62 -24.75 -41.65
C GLY A 12 10.38 -23.86 -41.71
N LEU A 13 9.54 -23.99 -42.74
CA LEU A 13 8.27 -23.28 -42.84
C LEU A 13 7.32 -23.65 -41.69
N ASP A 14 7.16 -24.94 -41.40
CA ASP A 14 6.30 -25.41 -40.32
C ASP A 14 6.74 -24.91 -38.94
N VAL A 15 8.06 -24.83 -38.71
CA VAL A 15 8.63 -24.24 -37.49
C VAL A 15 8.38 -22.73 -37.48
N TYR A 16 8.63 -22.04 -38.58
CA TYR A 16 8.45 -20.58 -38.66
C TYR A 16 6.99 -20.15 -38.48
N ASP A 17 6.02 -20.91 -39.01
CA ASP A 17 4.60 -20.63 -38.83
C ASP A 17 4.14 -20.77 -37.38
N LYS A 18 4.77 -21.66 -36.61
CA LYS A 18 4.44 -21.90 -35.20
C LYS A 18 5.13 -20.93 -34.24
N VAL A 19 6.39 -20.57 -34.51
CA VAL A 19 7.23 -19.83 -33.55
C VAL A 19 7.62 -18.42 -34.03
N GLY A 20 7.36 -18.09 -35.30
CA GLY A 20 7.86 -16.88 -35.94
C GLY A 20 9.39 -16.88 -36.03
N LYS A 21 10.01 -15.70 -35.94
CA LYS A 21 11.48 -15.57 -35.93
C LYS A 21 12.05 -16.11 -34.60
N PRO A 22 12.77 -17.25 -34.59
CA PRO A 22 13.31 -17.82 -33.35
C PRO A 22 14.44 -16.97 -32.78
N VAL A 23 14.55 -16.93 -31.45
CA VAL A 23 15.61 -16.16 -30.76
C VAL A 23 16.95 -16.91 -30.66
N ASN A 24 16.94 -18.24 -30.69
CA ASN A 24 18.14 -19.08 -30.70
C ASN A 24 17.83 -20.49 -31.24
N VAL A 25 18.88 -21.29 -31.47
CA VAL A 25 18.79 -22.68 -31.96
C VAL A 25 18.00 -23.59 -31.02
N ASN A 26 18.05 -23.35 -29.71
CA ASN A 26 17.35 -24.19 -28.72
C ASN A 26 15.83 -24.06 -28.82
N VAL A 27 15.31 -22.89 -29.24
CA VAL A 27 13.88 -22.71 -29.53
C VAL A 27 13.45 -23.58 -30.71
N VAL A 28 14.27 -23.63 -31.76
CA VAL A 28 14.02 -24.50 -32.92
C VAL A 28 14.06 -25.96 -32.49
N ARG A 29 15.07 -26.38 -31.73
CA ARG A 29 15.16 -27.75 -31.22
C ARG A 29 13.95 -28.14 -30.36
N ALA A 30 13.54 -27.30 -29.41
CA ALA A 30 12.38 -27.57 -28.57
C ALA A 30 11.09 -27.67 -29.41
N MET A 31 10.98 -26.89 -30.49
CA MET A 31 9.87 -27.00 -31.43
C MET A 31 9.90 -28.31 -32.22
N LEU A 32 11.08 -28.73 -32.70
CA LEU A 32 11.24 -30.03 -33.37
C LEU A 32 10.86 -31.19 -32.44
N GLU A 33 11.30 -31.15 -31.18
CA GLU A 33 10.92 -32.13 -30.15
C GLU A 33 9.40 -32.10 -29.89
N SER A 34 8.79 -30.91 -29.81
CA SER A 34 7.33 -30.75 -29.67
C SER A 34 6.54 -31.21 -30.90
N MET A 35 7.18 -31.24 -32.08
CA MET A 35 6.63 -31.83 -33.30
C MET A 35 6.82 -33.35 -33.35
N SER A 36 7.28 -33.95 -32.26
CA SER A 36 7.57 -35.38 -32.12
C SER A 36 8.71 -35.87 -33.02
N ILE A 37 9.61 -34.98 -33.45
CA ILE A 37 10.81 -35.33 -34.21
C ILE A 37 11.90 -35.71 -33.22
N ARG A 38 12.33 -36.97 -33.25
CA ARG A 38 13.40 -37.52 -32.42
C ARG A 38 14.69 -37.64 -33.22
N ALA A 39 15.81 -37.94 -32.54
CA ALA A 39 17.10 -38.13 -33.21
C ALA A 39 17.09 -39.23 -34.29
N ILE A 40 16.29 -40.28 -34.10
CA ILE A 40 16.12 -41.35 -35.10
C ILE A 40 15.41 -40.80 -36.34
N ASP A 41 14.37 -39.98 -36.14
CA ASP A 41 13.59 -39.39 -37.23
C ASP A 41 14.40 -38.33 -37.98
N ALA A 42 15.29 -37.59 -37.29
CA ALA A 42 16.26 -36.68 -37.91
C ALA A 42 17.15 -37.40 -38.95
N LYS A 43 17.57 -38.63 -38.62
CA LYS A 43 18.43 -39.44 -39.49
C LYS A 43 17.65 -40.09 -40.62
N THR A 44 16.48 -40.67 -40.36
CA THR A 44 15.69 -41.39 -41.37
C THR A 44 14.98 -40.44 -42.34
N ASP A 45 14.46 -39.32 -41.85
CA ASP A 45 13.54 -38.48 -42.63
C ASP A 45 14.23 -37.25 -43.22
N TYR A 46 15.34 -36.82 -42.60
CA TYR A 46 16.08 -35.61 -42.98
C TYR A 46 17.57 -35.85 -43.25
N GLY A 47 18.09 -37.06 -43.03
CA GLY A 47 19.47 -37.43 -43.32
C GLY A 47 20.51 -36.80 -42.38
N VAL A 48 20.10 -36.36 -41.18
CA VAL A 48 20.96 -35.70 -40.19
C VAL A 48 21.08 -36.56 -38.93
N ASP A 49 22.29 -36.86 -38.49
CA ASP A 49 22.56 -37.81 -37.40
C ASP A 49 22.11 -37.30 -36.01
N ASP A 50 22.04 -35.98 -35.82
CA ASP A 50 21.67 -35.35 -34.54
C ASP A 50 20.56 -34.31 -34.71
N LEU A 51 19.61 -34.33 -33.77
CA LEU A 51 18.53 -33.35 -33.69
C LEU A 51 19.04 -31.94 -33.46
N GLN A 52 20.17 -31.78 -32.74
CA GLN A 52 20.80 -30.46 -32.56
C GLN A 52 21.35 -29.90 -33.87
N GLU A 53 21.89 -30.75 -34.74
CA GLU A 53 22.37 -30.34 -36.07
C GLU A 53 21.21 -30.00 -36.99
N LEU A 54 20.14 -30.79 -36.99
CA LEU A 54 18.92 -30.48 -37.72
C LEU A 54 18.35 -29.12 -37.27
N ALA A 55 18.33 -28.84 -35.96
CA ALA A 55 17.90 -27.57 -35.43
C ALA A 55 18.79 -26.39 -35.88
N LYS A 56 20.11 -26.58 -36.00
CA LYS A 56 21.03 -25.53 -36.52
C LYS A 56 20.75 -25.22 -37.99
N ILE A 57 20.54 -26.26 -38.80
CA ILE A 57 20.23 -26.13 -40.24
C ILE A 57 18.92 -25.36 -40.39
N VAL A 58 17.86 -25.81 -39.72
CA VAL A 58 16.55 -25.15 -39.75
C VAL A 58 16.65 -23.71 -39.22
N PHE A 59 17.35 -23.46 -38.12
CA PHE A 59 17.56 -22.12 -37.59
C PHE A 59 18.25 -21.20 -38.61
N SER A 60 19.31 -21.66 -39.27
CA SER A 60 20.03 -20.88 -40.28
C SER A 60 19.16 -20.54 -41.49
N GLN A 61 18.30 -21.48 -41.90
CA GLN A 61 17.35 -21.29 -43.00
C GLN A 61 16.32 -20.21 -42.66
N ILE A 62 15.62 -20.33 -41.53
CA ILE A 62 14.51 -19.45 -41.17
C ILE A 62 14.92 -18.08 -40.61
N THR A 63 16.22 -17.90 -40.34
CA THR A 63 16.78 -16.59 -39.93
C THR A 63 17.56 -15.88 -41.04
N SER A 64 17.72 -16.51 -42.20
CA SER A 64 18.37 -15.89 -43.36
C SER A 64 17.58 -14.69 -43.89
N ALA A 65 18.28 -13.70 -44.44
CA ALA A 65 17.68 -12.47 -44.96
C ALA A 65 16.68 -12.76 -46.09
N ASP A 66 17.03 -13.70 -46.98
CA ASP A 66 16.22 -14.10 -48.13
C ASP A 66 14.92 -14.78 -47.69
N PHE A 67 14.98 -15.68 -46.71
CA PHE A 67 13.79 -16.35 -46.19
C PHE A 67 12.80 -15.38 -45.52
N ILE A 68 13.31 -14.43 -44.73
CA ILE A 68 12.49 -13.43 -44.03
C ILE A 68 11.84 -12.45 -45.02
N ALA A 69 12.55 -12.09 -46.10
CA ALA A 69 12.01 -11.22 -47.15
C ALA A 69 10.83 -11.85 -47.89
N VAL A 70 10.87 -13.18 -48.09
CA VAL A 70 9.81 -13.94 -48.77
C VAL A 70 8.67 -14.32 -47.81
N HIS A 71 8.95 -14.52 -46.52
CA HIS A 71 7.99 -14.93 -45.49
C HIS A 71 7.89 -13.91 -44.34
N PRO A 72 7.24 -12.75 -44.54
CA PRO A 72 7.06 -11.76 -43.48
C PRO A 72 6.21 -12.34 -42.34
N SER A 73 6.81 -12.43 -41.15
CA SER A 73 6.17 -12.98 -39.95
C SER A 73 4.89 -12.22 -39.60
N LYS A 74 3.77 -12.94 -39.44
CA LYS A 74 2.52 -12.41 -38.86
C LYS A 74 2.56 -12.29 -37.33
N LEU A 75 3.50 -12.98 -36.69
CA LEU A 75 3.70 -12.98 -35.24
C LEU A 75 4.67 -11.85 -34.87
N LYS A 76 4.30 -11.01 -33.89
CA LYS A 76 5.23 -10.02 -33.33
C LYS A 76 6.41 -10.79 -32.74
N VAL A 77 7.63 -10.42 -33.15
CA VAL A 77 8.86 -10.92 -32.53
C VAL A 77 8.69 -10.81 -31.02
N ASN A 78 8.88 -11.91 -30.31
CA ASN A 78 8.71 -11.94 -28.86
C ASN A 78 9.89 -11.21 -28.21
N ASP A 79 9.83 -9.88 -28.22
CA ASP A 79 10.83 -8.98 -27.62
C ASP A 79 11.04 -9.24 -26.12
N GLN A 80 10.19 -10.08 -25.48
CA GLN A 80 10.39 -10.54 -24.12
C GLN A 80 11.71 -11.29 -23.88
N PHE A 81 12.33 -11.84 -24.93
CA PHE A 81 13.59 -12.59 -24.83
C PHE A 81 14.81 -11.86 -25.40
N LYS A 82 14.69 -10.59 -25.81
CA LYS A 82 15.88 -9.75 -25.96
C LYS A 82 16.46 -9.53 -24.56
N SER A 83 17.44 -10.34 -24.20
CA SER A 83 18.33 -10.05 -23.08
C SER A 83 19.18 -8.84 -23.47
N GLU A 84 18.61 -7.65 -23.41
CA GLU A 84 19.43 -6.46 -23.31
C GLU A 84 20.19 -6.58 -21.99
N VAL A 85 21.48 -6.90 -22.12
CA VAL A 85 22.44 -6.85 -21.03
C VAL A 85 22.47 -5.40 -20.57
N THR A 86 21.60 -5.07 -19.64
CA THR A 86 21.43 -3.71 -19.11
C THR A 86 22.73 -3.34 -18.42
N SER A 87 23.42 -2.32 -18.94
CA SER A 87 24.64 -1.83 -18.33
C SER A 87 24.33 -1.24 -16.95
N ALA A 88 25.33 -1.13 -16.07
CA ALA A 88 25.16 -0.48 -14.77
C ALA A 88 24.68 0.99 -14.88
N SER A 89 24.94 1.65 -16.01
CA SER A 89 24.42 3.00 -16.29
C SER A 89 22.92 3.00 -16.63
N ASP A 90 22.45 1.98 -17.35
CA ASP A 90 21.04 1.78 -17.64
C ASP A 90 20.27 1.46 -16.37
N TYR A 91 20.92 0.74 -15.44
CA TYR A 91 20.35 0.40 -14.14
C TYR A 91 20.06 1.62 -13.27
N LEU A 92 21.01 2.55 -13.15
CA LEU A 92 20.79 3.81 -12.44
C LEU A 92 19.74 4.67 -13.13
N ARG A 93 19.77 4.75 -14.47
CA ARG A 93 18.78 5.49 -15.26
C ARG A 93 17.36 4.93 -15.07
N ILE A 94 17.21 3.61 -15.04
CA ILE A 94 15.95 2.92 -14.74
C ILE A 94 15.50 3.24 -13.30
N LYS A 95 16.38 3.13 -12.30
CA LYS A 95 16.03 3.47 -10.91
C LYS A 95 15.57 4.92 -10.76
N THR A 96 16.30 5.87 -11.34
CA THR A 96 15.95 7.29 -11.29
C THR A 96 14.61 7.54 -11.99
N LYS A 97 14.39 6.95 -13.18
CA LYS A 97 13.10 7.03 -13.89
C LYS A 97 11.96 6.47 -13.04
N TYR A 98 12.19 5.33 -12.37
CA TYR A 98 11.20 4.71 -11.49
C TYR A 98 10.94 5.55 -10.25
N PHE A 99 11.96 6.17 -9.67
CA PHE A 99 11.79 7.10 -8.55
C PHE A 99 10.89 8.26 -8.96
N PHE A 100 11.23 8.98 -10.04
CA PHE A 100 10.42 10.10 -10.52
C PHE A 100 9.02 9.70 -11.02
N TYR A 101 8.77 8.42 -11.32
CA TYR A 101 7.45 7.95 -11.68
C TYR A 101 6.63 7.51 -10.46
N TYR A 102 7.16 6.61 -9.63
CA TYR A 102 6.44 6.00 -8.51
C TYR A 102 6.42 6.85 -7.25
N TYR A 103 7.44 7.70 -7.01
CA TYR A 103 7.43 8.58 -5.85
C TYR A 103 6.30 9.62 -5.93
N PRO A 104 6.13 10.39 -7.03
CA PRO A 104 4.97 11.27 -7.16
C PRO A 104 3.66 10.50 -7.13
N LEU A 105 3.59 9.33 -7.77
CA LEU A 105 2.40 8.48 -7.73
C LEU A 105 2.03 8.09 -6.28
N GLY A 106 3.02 7.75 -5.46
CA GLY A 106 2.82 7.48 -4.05
C GLY A 106 2.45 8.73 -3.24
N LEU A 107 3.00 9.91 -3.56
CA LEU A 107 2.57 11.19 -2.96
C LEU A 107 1.13 11.56 -3.36
N PHE A 108 0.70 11.22 -4.58
CA PHE A 108 -0.70 11.35 -4.99
C PHE A 108 -1.65 10.56 -4.08
N HIS A 109 -1.18 9.56 -3.33
CA HIS A 109 -1.99 8.87 -2.32
C HIS A 109 -2.23 9.73 -1.07
N GLY A 110 -1.27 10.58 -0.71
CA GLY A 110 -1.39 11.53 0.39
C GLY A 110 -2.14 12.81 0.00
N LEU A 111 -2.41 13.01 -1.28
CA LEU A 111 -3.02 14.24 -1.80
C LEU A 111 -4.39 14.58 -1.18
N PRO A 112 -5.31 13.62 -0.91
CA PRO A 112 -6.51 13.91 -0.14
C PRO A 112 -6.23 14.56 1.22
N VAL A 113 -5.20 14.10 1.94
CA VAL A 113 -4.79 14.65 3.23
C VAL A 113 -4.16 16.03 3.07
N PHE A 114 -3.28 16.22 2.07
CA PHE A 114 -2.69 17.53 1.78
C PHE A 114 -3.75 18.58 1.44
N ILE A 115 -4.81 18.20 0.71
CA ILE A 115 -5.96 19.08 0.46
C ILE A 115 -6.63 19.46 1.78
N GLN A 116 -6.88 18.51 2.68
CA GLN A 116 -7.52 18.83 3.97
C GLN A 116 -6.69 19.82 4.78
N ILE A 117 -5.37 19.64 4.81
CA ILE A 117 -4.47 20.53 5.55
C ILE A 117 -4.43 21.90 4.90
N LEU A 118 -4.37 21.97 3.57
CA LEU A 118 -4.43 23.22 2.84
C LEU A 118 -5.74 23.97 3.14
N THR A 119 -6.88 23.26 3.19
CA THR A 119 -8.16 23.90 3.52
C THR A 119 -8.23 24.37 4.97
N ILE A 120 -7.61 23.66 5.93
CA ILE A 120 -7.49 24.13 7.31
C ILE A 120 -6.66 25.42 7.36
N ILE A 121 -5.52 25.46 6.66
CA ILE A 121 -4.64 26.64 6.64
C ILE A 121 -5.33 27.85 6.00
N LEU A 122 -6.06 27.65 4.91
CA LEU A 122 -6.68 28.75 4.15
C LEU A 122 -8.02 29.22 4.72
N PHE A 123 -8.83 28.31 5.26
CA PHE A 123 -10.22 28.60 5.65
C PHE A 123 -10.53 28.25 7.12
N GLY A 124 -9.59 27.66 7.83
CA GLY A 124 -9.83 27.13 9.17
C GLY A 124 -10.79 25.96 9.24
N TYR A 125 -11.03 25.30 8.10
CA TYR A 125 -12.09 24.30 7.93
C TYR A 125 -11.64 23.17 6.99
N SER A 126 -12.07 21.95 7.26
CA SER A 126 -11.84 20.77 6.42
C SER A 126 -13.06 19.84 6.48
N LEU A 127 -12.95 18.66 5.88
CA LEU A 127 -14.03 17.68 5.85
C LEU A 127 -14.42 17.16 7.25
N TRP A 128 -13.53 17.23 8.24
CA TRP A 128 -13.82 16.81 9.61
C TRP A 128 -13.22 17.68 10.71
N THR A 129 -12.33 18.64 10.41
CA THR A 129 -11.71 19.53 11.41
C THR A 129 -12.14 20.98 11.17
N TYR A 130 -12.46 21.69 12.26
CA TYR A 130 -12.77 23.12 12.27
C TYR A 130 -12.08 23.81 13.44
N ILE A 131 -11.37 24.92 13.17
CA ILE A 131 -10.62 25.66 14.21
C ILE A 131 -11.54 26.20 15.30
N GLY A 132 -12.77 26.58 14.96
CA GLY A 132 -13.72 27.16 15.91
C GLY A 132 -14.39 26.15 16.86
N PHE A 133 -13.98 24.88 16.85
CA PHE A 133 -14.49 23.90 17.81
C PHE A 133 -13.90 24.11 19.21
N ASN A 134 -14.76 24.00 20.21
CA ASN A 134 -14.29 23.89 21.59
C ASN A 134 -13.68 22.50 21.85
N GLN A 135 -12.98 22.36 22.98
CA GLN A 135 -12.26 21.13 23.33
C GLN A 135 -13.18 19.90 23.43
N LEU A 136 -14.43 20.05 23.90
CA LEU A 136 -15.40 18.95 23.94
C LEU A 136 -15.83 18.51 22.54
N GLN A 137 -16.10 19.48 21.66
CA GLN A 137 -16.47 19.21 20.27
C GLN A 137 -15.33 18.52 19.51
N SER A 138 -14.09 18.98 19.69
CA SER A 138 -12.89 18.35 19.13
C SER A 138 -12.68 16.93 19.69
N THR A 139 -12.92 16.72 20.99
CA THR A 139 -12.88 15.37 21.59
C THR A 139 -13.85 14.43 20.89
N ALA A 140 -15.10 14.86 20.68
CA ALA A 140 -16.13 14.02 20.03
C ALA A 140 -15.72 13.61 18.61
N VAL A 141 -15.23 14.58 17.83
CA VAL A 141 -14.85 14.37 16.43
C VAL A 141 -13.64 13.45 16.34
N VAL A 142 -12.56 13.74 17.07
CA VAL A 142 -11.33 12.97 16.93
C VAL A 142 -11.46 11.57 17.55
N LEU A 143 -12.20 11.40 18.65
CA LEU A 143 -12.56 10.05 19.12
C LEU A 143 -13.36 9.28 18.05
N GLY A 144 -14.27 9.95 17.34
CA GLY A 144 -14.97 9.38 16.20
C GLY A 144 -14.00 8.94 15.10
N VAL A 145 -13.05 9.79 14.73
CA VAL A 145 -12.00 9.47 13.74
C VAL A 145 -11.16 8.27 14.20
N ILE A 146 -10.63 8.28 15.43
CA ILE A 146 -9.83 7.18 16.00
C ILE A 146 -10.63 5.88 15.95
N PHE A 147 -11.87 5.90 16.43
CA PHE A 147 -12.73 4.72 16.48
C PHE A 147 -13.04 4.18 15.08
N GLY A 148 -13.33 5.06 14.12
CA GLY A 148 -13.58 4.69 12.72
C GLY A 148 -12.36 4.09 12.03
N LEU A 149 -11.18 4.69 12.23
CA LEU A 149 -9.92 4.21 11.65
C LEU A 149 -9.48 2.87 12.26
N VAL A 150 -9.54 2.73 13.59
CA VAL A 150 -9.21 1.48 14.30
C VAL A 150 -10.20 0.37 13.94
N GLY A 151 -11.50 0.66 13.95
CA GLY A 151 -12.55 -0.31 13.68
C GLY A 151 -12.52 -0.85 12.24
N THR A 152 -12.08 -0.05 11.28
CA THR A 152 -12.02 -0.46 9.86
C THR A 152 -10.62 -0.85 9.38
N GLY A 153 -9.57 -0.51 10.12
CA GLY A 153 -8.17 -0.67 9.72
C GLY A 153 -7.77 -2.10 9.35
N GLY A 154 -8.31 -3.10 10.04
CA GLY A 154 -8.09 -4.50 9.69
C GLY A 154 -8.68 -4.87 8.33
N PHE A 155 -9.90 -4.41 8.04
CA PHE A 155 -10.57 -4.65 6.76
C PHE A 155 -9.87 -3.96 5.60
N VAL A 156 -9.28 -2.77 5.81
CA VAL A 156 -8.44 -2.10 4.79
C VAL A 156 -7.30 -3.00 4.31
N GLN A 157 -6.64 -3.72 5.22
CA GLN A 157 -5.58 -4.68 4.85
C GLN A 157 -6.14 -5.91 4.12
N VAL A 158 -7.31 -6.39 4.52
CA VAL A 158 -8.00 -7.49 3.83
C VAL A 158 -8.40 -7.10 2.40
N ILE A 159 -8.97 -5.91 2.21
CA ILE A 159 -9.29 -5.30 0.92
C ILE A 159 -8.03 -5.26 0.05
N GLY A 160 -6.93 -4.70 0.58
CA GLY A 160 -5.66 -4.59 -0.13
C GLY A 160 -5.14 -5.92 -0.66
N ARG A 161 -5.32 -7.02 0.07
CA ARG A 161 -4.85 -8.34 -0.34
C ARG A 161 -5.84 -9.10 -1.22
N GLN A 162 -7.09 -9.20 -0.77
CA GLN A 162 -8.07 -10.08 -1.38
C GLN A 162 -8.58 -9.53 -2.71
N ILE A 163 -8.88 -8.23 -2.77
CA ILE A 163 -9.35 -7.60 -4.01
C ILE A 163 -8.21 -7.58 -5.03
N SER A 164 -6.98 -7.29 -4.61
CA SER A 164 -5.81 -7.37 -5.50
C SER A 164 -5.64 -8.77 -6.10
N HIS A 165 -5.82 -9.83 -5.30
CA HIS A 165 -5.71 -11.20 -5.80
C HIS A 165 -6.69 -11.50 -6.94
N TYR A 166 -7.98 -11.18 -6.76
CA TYR A 166 -8.98 -11.40 -7.82
C TYR A 166 -8.80 -10.45 -9.01
N TRP A 167 -8.42 -9.20 -8.74
CA TRP A 167 -8.17 -8.19 -9.76
C TRP A 167 -7.02 -8.58 -10.70
N TYR A 168 -5.88 -8.98 -10.14
CA TYR A 168 -4.71 -9.41 -10.94
C TYR A 168 -4.93 -10.74 -11.67
N ASN A 169 -5.83 -11.59 -11.15
CA ASN A 169 -6.25 -12.82 -11.83
C ASN A 169 -7.36 -12.59 -12.88
N ASN A 170 -7.75 -11.34 -13.17
CA ASN A 170 -8.82 -10.96 -14.08
C ASN A 170 -10.21 -11.55 -13.74
N ASP A 171 -10.45 -11.94 -12.49
CA ASP A 171 -11.77 -12.36 -12.01
C ASP A 171 -12.52 -11.17 -11.41
N PHE A 172 -13.10 -10.36 -12.30
CA PHE A 172 -13.80 -9.12 -11.90
C PHE A 172 -15.11 -9.39 -11.13
N VAL A 173 -15.74 -10.54 -11.35
CA VAL A 173 -16.97 -10.92 -10.64
C VAL A 173 -16.66 -11.19 -9.17
N MET A 174 -15.62 -11.99 -8.90
CA MET A 174 -15.18 -12.26 -7.54
C MET A 174 -14.58 -11.02 -6.89
N ALA A 175 -13.86 -10.17 -7.63
CA ALA A 175 -13.39 -8.90 -7.09
C ALA A 175 -14.55 -8.03 -6.59
N ARG A 176 -15.63 -7.89 -7.37
CA ARG A 176 -16.83 -7.14 -6.96
C ARG A 176 -17.53 -7.78 -5.77
N LYS A 177 -17.75 -9.11 -5.80
CA LYS A 177 -18.41 -9.85 -4.71
C LYS A 177 -17.62 -9.72 -3.40
N SER A 178 -16.32 -9.97 -3.46
CA SER A 178 -15.42 -9.83 -2.31
C SER A 178 -15.39 -8.41 -1.77
N THR A 179 -15.46 -7.38 -2.64
CA THR A 179 -15.55 -5.99 -2.22
C THR A 179 -16.80 -5.76 -1.35
N ILE A 180 -17.96 -6.22 -1.81
CA ILE A 180 -19.23 -6.05 -1.10
C ILE A 180 -19.22 -6.82 0.24
N GLU A 181 -18.74 -8.07 0.23
CA GLU A 181 -18.66 -8.90 1.44
C GLU A 181 -17.75 -8.26 2.49
N VAL A 182 -16.54 -7.82 2.12
CA VAL A 182 -15.59 -7.23 3.07
C VAL A 182 -16.08 -5.88 3.61
N ILE A 183 -16.74 -5.05 2.79
CA ILE A 183 -17.36 -3.80 3.27
C ILE A 183 -18.49 -4.12 4.27
N LYS A 184 -19.35 -5.09 3.95
CA LYS A 184 -20.45 -5.51 4.85
C LYS A 184 -19.91 -6.03 6.18
N ASP A 185 -18.89 -6.89 6.14
CA ASP A 185 -18.26 -7.44 7.34
C ASP A 185 -17.62 -6.33 8.18
N GLY A 186 -17.00 -5.33 7.53
CA GLY A 186 -16.47 -4.13 8.18
C GLY A 186 -17.52 -3.31 8.91
N LEU A 187 -18.67 -3.08 8.28
CA LEU A 187 -19.78 -2.35 8.89
C LEU A 187 -20.44 -3.11 10.03
N LEU A 188 -20.57 -4.44 9.89
CA LEU A 188 -21.07 -5.29 10.96
C LEU A 188 -20.13 -5.26 12.16
N PHE A 189 -18.81 -5.38 11.94
CA PHE A 189 -17.82 -5.32 13.00
C PHE A 189 -17.83 -3.97 13.73
N MET A 190 -17.89 -2.85 12.99
CA MET A 190 -18.05 -1.51 13.56
C MET A 190 -19.31 -1.37 14.42
N SER A 191 -20.43 -1.97 13.96
CA SER A 191 -21.69 -1.97 14.71
C SER A 191 -21.59 -2.77 16.00
N VAL A 192 -21.00 -3.97 15.95
CA VAL A 192 -20.75 -4.79 17.14
C VAL A 192 -19.84 -4.05 18.13
N LEU A 193 -18.75 -3.45 17.66
CA LEU A 193 -17.82 -2.67 18.49
C LEU A 193 -18.52 -1.48 19.15
N SER A 194 -19.40 -0.78 18.42
CA SER A 194 -20.19 0.35 18.94
C SER A 194 -21.18 -0.10 20.02
N VAL A 195 -21.89 -1.20 19.79
CA VAL A 195 -22.83 -1.78 20.77
C VAL A 195 -22.10 -2.21 22.04
N LEU A 196 -20.93 -2.86 21.91
CA LEU A 196 -20.12 -3.24 23.06
C LEU A 196 -19.70 -2.03 23.89
N LEU A 197 -19.26 -0.94 23.25
CA LEU A 197 -18.92 0.30 23.95
C LEU A 197 -20.13 0.97 24.60
N LEU A 198 -21.31 0.93 23.98
CA LEU A 198 -22.54 1.41 24.59
C LEU A 198 -22.91 0.62 25.84
N VAL A 199 -22.76 -0.72 25.81
CA VAL A 199 -22.99 -1.57 26.97
C VAL A 199 -22.02 -1.23 28.09
N VAL A 200 -20.73 -1.07 27.79
CA VAL A 200 -19.73 -0.63 28.78
C VAL A 200 -20.10 0.75 29.34
N ASN A 201 -20.51 1.70 28.49
CA ASN A 201 -20.91 3.02 28.93
C ASN A 201 -22.19 3.02 29.78
N PHE A 202 -23.12 2.11 29.53
CA PHE A 202 -24.33 1.97 30.34
C PHE A 202 -24.00 1.61 31.79
N PHE A 203 -23.00 0.75 32.01
CA PHE A 203 -22.56 0.38 33.36
C PHE A 203 -21.61 1.40 33.99
N ALA A 204 -20.67 1.93 33.21
CA ALA A 204 -19.59 2.78 33.73
C ALA A 204 -19.89 4.30 33.67
N ASN A 205 -20.93 4.73 32.94
CA ASN A 205 -21.33 6.13 32.73
C ASN A 205 -20.16 7.05 32.34
N ILE A 206 -19.29 6.58 31.44
CA ILE A 206 -18.04 7.25 31.06
C ILE A 206 -18.33 8.56 30.31
N TYR A 207 -19.34 8.55 29.42
CA TYR A 207 -19.75 9.69 28.61
C TYR A 207 -21.27 9.83 28.52
N PRO A 208 -21.78 11.07 28.37
CA PRO A 208 -23.18 11.33 28.04
C PRO A 208 -23.57 10.73 26.68
N TYR A 209 -24.78 10.17 26.59
CA TYR A 209 -25.26 9.55 25.34
C TYR A 209 -25.28 10.53 24.14
N ARG A 210 -25.60 11.82 24.36
CA ARG A 210 -25.55 12.85 23.31
C ARG A 210 -24.15 13.00 22.70
N PHE A 211 -23.12 12.92 23.54
CA PHE A 211 -21.72 12.95 23.09
C PHE A 211 -21.37 11.70 22.28
N LEU A 212 -21.77 10.51 22.77
CA LEU A 212 -21.52 9.25 22.07
C LEU A 212 -22.20 9.16 20.71
N TYR A 213 -23.40 9.71 20.54
CA TYR A 213 -24.04 9.77 19.23
C TYR A 213 -23.21 10.55 18.21
N ILE A 214 -22.63 11.68 18.60
CA ILE A 214 -21.74 12.45 17.72
C ILE A 214 -20.50 11.63 17.37
N VAL A 215 -19.85 11.01 18.37
CA VAL A 215 -18.68 10.14 18.19
C VAL A 215 -18.99 9.02 17.18
N TYR A 216 -20.14 8.34 17.33
CA TYR A 216 -20.51 7.26 16.43
C TYR A 216 -20.88 7.71 15.04
N ILE A 217 -21.57 8.85 14.87
CA ILE A 217 -21.83 9.38 13.52
C ILE A 217 -20.50 9.64 12.79
N TYR A 218 -19.54 10.30 13.45
CA TYR A 218 -18.21 10.50 12.87
C TYR A 218 -17.48 9.18 12.62
N SER A 219 -17.51 8.24 13.56
CA SER A 219 -16.87 6.94 13.39
C SER A 219 -17.42 6.16 12.19
N PHE A 220 -18.73 6.06 12.05
CA PHE A 220 -19.35 5.39 10.90
C PHE A 220 -19.07 6.13 9.60
N SER A 221 -19.21 7.46 9.57
CA SER A 221 -18.92 8.25 8.38
C SER A 221 -17.47 8.10 7.92
N ILE A 222 -16.50 8.23 8.82
CA ILE A 222 -15.06 8.10 8.50
C ILE A 222 -14.69 6.63 8.20
N GLY A 223 -15.24 5.68 8.96
CA GLY A 223 -15.03 4.25 8.73
C GLY A 223 -15.53 3.81 7.35
N ILE A 224 -16.75 4.21 6.96
CA ILE A 224 -17.31 3.94 5.62
C ILE A 224 -16.45 4.59 4.54
N LEU A 225 -16.07 5.86 4.74
CA LEU A 225 -15.21 6.60 3.81
C LEU A 225 -13.88 5.86 3.58
N LEU A 226 -13.23 5.39 4.66
CA LEU A 226 -11.98 4.66 4.58
C LEU A 226 -12.13 3.29 3.91
N LEU A 227 -13.16 2.51 4.27
CA LEU A 227 -13.42 1.20 3.67
C LEU A 227 -13.61 1.31 2.15
N ILE A 228 -14.38 2.28 1.69
CA ILE A 228 -14.65 2.47 0.27
C ILE A 228 -13.40 2.98 -0.45
N SER A 229 -12.71 3.96 0.13
CA SER A 229 -11.46 4.52 -0.41
C SER A 229 -10.39 3.43 -0.60
N ALA A 230 -10.26 2.51 0.36
CA ALA A 230 -9.30 1.41 0.31
C ALA A 230 -9.45 0.51 -0.93
N VAL A 231 -10.66 0.38 -1.49
CA VAL A 231 -10.93 -0.45 -2.68
C VAL A 231 -10.27 0.12 -3.94
N PHE A 232 -10.14 1.44 -4.04
CA PHE A 232 -9.59 2.10 -5.22
C PHE A 232 -8.09 1.85 -5.41
N HIS A 233 -7.39 1.49 -4.34
CA HIS A 233 -5.96 1.19 -4.37
C HIS A 233 -5.66 -0.10 -5.18
N PRO A 234 -6.24 -1.27 -4.87
CA PRO A 234 -6.16 -2.48 -5.70
C PRO A 234 -6.55 -2.25 -7.17
N LEU A 235 -7.59 -1.45 -7.42
CA LEU A 235 -8.17 -1.23 -8.75
C LEU A 235 -7.37 -0.25 -9.63
N LYS A 236 -6.29 0.35 -9.09
CA LYS A 236 -5.48 1.40 -9.74
C LYS A 236 -6.32 2.62 -10.18
N GLN A 237 -7.41 2.94 -9.47
CA GLN A 237 -8.28 4.09 -9.73
C GLN A 237 -8.17 5.17 -8.65
N ARG A 238 -6.97 5.34 -8.09
CA ARG A 238 -6.70 6.20 -6.91
C ARG A 238 -7.07 7.67 -7.14
N TRP A 239 -7.02 8.16 -8.39
CA TRP A 239 -7.40 9.54 -8.75
C TRP A 239 -8.83 9.91 -8.32
N MET A 240 -9.75 8.94 -8.29
CA MET A 240 -11.15 9.19 -7.88
C MET A 240 -11.25 9.54 -6.40
N ILE A 241 -10.34 9.04 -5.54
CA ILE A 241 -10.29 9.41 -4.12
C ILE A 241 -10.06 10.92 -4.02
N THR A 242 -9.06 11.44 -4.72
CA THR A 242 -8.76 12.88 -4.77
C THR A 242 -9.96 13.68 -5.23
N VAL A 243 -10.58 13.30 -6.35
CA VAL A 243 -11.73 14.03 -6.91
C VAL A 243 -12.89 14.05 -5.91
N ALA A 244 -13.21 12.92 -5.29
CA ALA A 244 -14.27 12.84 -4.29
C ALA A 244 -13.99 13.76 -3.09
N PHE A 245 -12.75 13.80 -2.59
CA PHE A 245 -12.36 14.67 -1.48
C PHE A 245 -12.41 16.16 -1.86
N VAL A 246 -11.94 16.54 -3.05
CA VAL A 246 -12.02 17.94 -3.53
C VAL A 246 -13.47 18.40 -3.60
N VAL A 247 -14.34 17.63 -4.26
CA VAL A 247 -15.76 17.98 -4.43
C VAL A 247 -16.45 18.07 -3.07
N ALA A 248 -16.23 17.08 -2.21
CA ALA A 248 -16.85 17.03 -0.89
C ALA A 248 -16.38 18.16 0.04
N THR A 249 -15.08 18.48 0.02
CA THR A 249 -14.53 19.57 0.83
C THR A 249 -15.02 20.92 0.32
N GLY A 250 -15.03 21.12 -1.01
CA GLY A 250 -15.57 22.33 -1.63
C GLY A 250 -17.05 22.54 -1.29
N LEU A 251 -17.85 21.47 -1.31
CA LEU A 251 -19.26 21.53 -0.91
C LEU A 251 -19.42 21.84 0.59
N ALA A 252 -18.72 21.13 1.46
CA ALA A 252 -18.81 21.35 2.91
C ALA A 252 -18.39 22.78 3.29
N LEU A 253 -17.32 23.28 2.65
CA LEU A 253 -16.86 24.66 2.82
C LEU A 253 -17.88 25.66 2.30
N SER A 254 -18.46 25.43 1.12
CA SER A 254 -19.50 26.31 0.56
C SER A 254 -20.73 26.37 1.46
N LEU A 255 -21.18 25.22 1.99
CA LEU A 255 -22.28 25.18 2.96
C LEU A 255 -21.92 25.98 4.22
N LYS A 256 -20.70 25.83 4.75
CA LYS A 256 -20.27 26.57 5.93
C LYS A 256 -20.18 28.09 5.69
N LEU A 257 -19.78 28.53 4.50
CA LEU A 257 -19.60 29.95 4.17
C LEU A 257 -20.91 30.66 3.80
N PHE A 258 -21.83 29.97 3.12
CA PHE A 258 -23.04 30.57 2.57
C PHE A 258 -24.32 30.24 3.35
N THR A 259 -24.26 29.35 4.35
CA THR A 259 -25.43 28.96 5.15
C THR A 259 -25.14 28.98 6.64
N ASN A 260 -26.20 29.06 7.46
CA ASN A 260 -26.12 28.98 8.92
C ASN A 260 -26.21 27.54 9.46
N ILE A 261 -25.93 26.53 8.64
CA ILE A 261 -25.96 25.13 9.06
C ILE A 261 -24.84 24.87 10.07
N ASP A 262 -25.14 24.13 11.16
CA ASP A 262 -24.12 23.78 12.14
C ASP A 262 -22.97 23.00 11.51
N THR A 263 -21.76 23.26 12.00
CA THR A 263 -20.51 22.69 11.49
C THR A 263 -20.51 21.16 11.46
N TYR A 264 -21.23 20.50 12.37
CA TYR A 264 -21.36 19.04 12.36
C TYR A 264 -22.11 18.52 11.14
N PHE A 265 -23.23 19.14 10.78
CA PHE A 265 -24.00 18.72 9.61
C PHE A 265 -23.25 19.02 8.32
N THR A 266 -22.54 20.14 8.22
CA THR A 266 -21.73 20.46 7.05
C THR A 266 -20.60 19.45 6.84
N HIS A 267 -19.93 18.99 7.91
CA HIS A 267 -18.97 17.88 7.84
C HIS A 267 -19.63 16.57 7.38
N TRP A 268 -20.74 16.18 7.99
CA TRP A 268 -21.43 14.93 7.64
C TRP A 268 -21.87 14.92 6.18
N ILE A 269 -22.47 16.01 5.70
CA ILE A 269 -22.87 16.17 4.30
C ILE A 269 -21.65 16.01 3.37
N GLY A 270 -20.53 16.68 3.68
CA GLY A 270 -19.29 16.51 2.93
C GLY A 270 -18.84 15.06 2.86
N ILE A 271 -18.70 14.39 4.01
CA ILE A 271 -18.24 13.00 4.07
C ILE A 271 -19.17 12.06 3.29
N TRP A 272 -20.49 12.19 3.47
CA TRP A 272 -21.46 11.36 2.76
C TRP A 272 -21.48 11.61 1.26
N VAL A 273 -21.25 12.84 0.81
CA VAL A 273 -21.09 13.15 -0.63
C VAL A 273 -19.86 12.47 -1.21
N ALA A 274 -18.72 12.49 -0.51
CA ALA A 274 -17.53 11.75 -0.94
C ALA A 274 -17.81 10.24 -1.05
N ILE A 275 -18.49 9.66 -0.05
CA ILE A 275 -18.90 8.25 -0.03
C ILE A 275 -19.78 7.93 -1.24
N ILE A 276 -20.83 8.71 -1.48
CA ILE A 276 -21.79 8.49 -2.56
C ILE A 276 -21.09 8.55 -3.93
N LEU A 277 -20.25 9.58 -4.17
CA LEU A 277 -19.50 9.71 -5.41
C LEU A 277 -18.61 8.49 -5.68
N MET A 278 -17.88 8.03 -4.66
CA MET A 278 -17.03 6.85 -4.77
C MET A 278 -17.84 5.57 -5.02
N VAL A 279 -18.98 5.37 -4.34
CA VAL A 279 -19.85 4.20 -4.56
C VAL A 279 -20.43 4.17 -5.97
N ILE A 280 -20.94 5.31 -6.46
CA ILE A 280 -21.49 5.44 -7.81
C ILE A 280 -20.43 5.05 -8.85
N TYR A 281 -19.23 5.61 -8.71
CA TYR A 281 -18.14 5.32 -9.64
C TYR A 281 -17.67 3.87 -9.54
N LEU A 282 -17.53 3.32 -8.34
CA LEU A 282 -17.13 1.93 -8.14
C LEU A 282 -18.09 0.96 -8.81
N ASN A 283 -19.40 1.20 -8.66
CA ASN A 283 -20.44 0.42 -9.34
C ASN A 283 -20.37 0.56 -10.86
N TYR A 284 -20.22 1.78 -11.38
CA TYR A 284 -20.01 2.03 -12.80
C TYR A 284 -18.77 1.28 -13.33
N PHE A 285 -17.65 1.35 -12.62
CA PHE A 285 -16.37 0.76 -13.00
C PHE A 285 -16.44 -0.76 -13.07
N PHE A 286 -16.97 -1.42 -12.04
CA PHE A 286 -17.16 -2.87 -12.06
C PHE A 286 -18.13 -3.32 -13.15
N ASN A 287 -19.26 -2.62 -13.34
CA ASN A 287 -20.22 -2.95 -14.38
C ASN A 287 -19.60 -2.85 -15.79
N LYS A 288 -18.78 -1.81 -16.04
CA LYS A 288 -18.05 -1.65 -17.31
C LYS A 288 -17.06 -2.80 -17.54
N LYS A 289 -16.27 -3.17 -16.53
CA LYS A 289 -15.28 -4.25 -16.63
C LYS A 289 -15.92 -5.62 -16.80
N MET A 290 -16.99 -5.92 -16.06
CA MET A 290 -17.72 -7.18 -16.18
C MET A 290 -18.38 -7.34 -17.56
N LYS A 291 -18.96 -6.28 -18.14
CA LYS A 291 -19.53 -6.32 -19.50
C LYS A 291 -18.47 -6.60 -20.58
N ALA A 292 -17.23 -6.16 -20.35
CA ALA A 292 -16.12 -6.34 -21.29
C ALA A 292 -15.48 -7.74 -21.22
N THR A 293 -15.77 -8.56 -20.21
CA THR A 293 -15.09 -9.85 -19.96
C THR A 293 -16.09 -11.00 -19.96
N ARG A 294 -16.06 -11.84 -21.01
CA ARG A 294 -16.89 -13.06 -21.17
C ARG A 294 -16.39 -14.28 -20.37
N ASN A 295 -15.64 -14.08 -19.28
CA ASN A 295 -15.10 -15.22 -18.52
C ASN A 295 -16.09 -15.74 -17.48
N VAL A 296 -16.25 -17.06 -17.50
CA VAL A 296 -17.01 -17.84 -16.51
C VAL A 296 -16.25 -17.79 -15.18
N SER A 297 -16.88 -17.24 -14.15
CA SER A 297 -16.40 -17.29 -12.77
C SER A 297 -16.22 -18.75 -12.34
N ARG A 298 -14.99 -19.17 -12.05
CA ARG A 298 -14.68 -20.58 -11.69
C ARG A 298 -14.75 -20.87 -10.18
N ALA A 299 -15.07 -19.91 -9.32
CA ALA A 299 -14.92 -20.09 -7.88
C ALA A 299 -16.21 -19.85 -7.07
N THR A 300 -16.54 -20.79 -6.18
CA THR A 300 -17.39 -20.52 -5.02
C THR A 300 -16.49 -20.03 -3.88
N SER A 301 -16.55 -18.74 -3.55
CA SER A 301 -15.86 -18.21 -2.37
C SER A 301 -16.48 -18.83 -1.11
N LYS A 302 -15.79 -19.77 -0.47
CA LYS A 302 -16.16 -20.23 0.88
C LYS A 302 -15.63 -19.21 1.89
N ALA A 303 -16.53 -18.52 2.59
CA ALA A 303 -16.20 -17.48 3.57
C ALA A 303 -15.16 -17.94 4.62
N ALA A 304 -15.22 -19.20 5.06
CA ALA A 304 -14.24 -19.76 6.01
C ALA A 304 -12.79 -19.77 5.47
N VAL A 305 -12.60 -20.09 4.19
CA VAL A 305 -11.27 -20.10 3.55
C VAL A 305 -10.73 -18.67 3.41
N MET A 306 -11.61 -17.72 3.10
CA MET A 306 -11.29 -16.30 3.04
C MET A 306 -10.82 -15.76 4.40
N ILE A 307 -11.55 -16.07 5.47
CA ILE A 307 -11.19 -15.67 6.85
C ILE A 307 -9.84 -16.29 7.25
N TYR A 308 -9.66 -17.59 7.06
CA TYR A 308 -8.43 -18.29 7.42
C TYR A 308 -7.20 -17.76 6.66
N ARG A 309 -7.35 -17.34 5.40
CA ARG A 309 -6.25 -16.73 4.66
C ARG A 309 -5.93 -15.34 5.20
N ASN A 310 -6.94 -14.55 5.57
CA ASN A 310 -6.79 -13.10 5.78
C ASN A 310 -6.70 -12.64 7.25
N TYR A 311 -7.01 -13.48 8.24
CA TYR A 311 -7.05 -13.06 9.65
C TYR A 311 -5.76 -12.37 10.13
N ARG A 312 -4.59 -12.83 9.67
CA ARG A 312 -3.29 -12.24 10.06
C ARG A 312 -3.13 -10.80 9.54
N TYR A 313 -3.64 -10.53 8.35
CA TYR A 313 -3.63 -9.19 7.76
C TYR A 313 -4.65 -8.30 8.44
N PHE A 314 -5.81 -8.85 8.79
CA PHE A 314 -6.83 -8.17 9.58
C PHE A 314 -6.27 -7.69 10.92
N PHE A 315 -5.69 -8.58 11.73
CA PHE A 315 -5.13 -8.20 13.03
C PHE A 315 -3.93 -7.27 12.89
N TYR A 316 -3.11 -7.43 11.85
CA TYR A 316 -2.02 -6.49 11.59
C TYR A 316 -2.56 -5.08 11.32
N GLY A 317 -3.57 -4.95 10.46
CA GLY A 317 -4.18 -3.66 10.15
C GLY A 317 -4.83 -3.01 11.35
N LEU A 318 -5.59 -3.79 12.12
CA LEU A 318 -6.22 -3.31 13.36
C LEU A 318 -5.17 -2.83 14.37
N LEU A 319 -4.15 -3.65 14.65
CA LEU A 319 -3.09 -3.30 15.58
C LEU A 319 -2.23 -2.13 15.10
N PHE A 320 -2.05 -1.97 13.80
CA PHE A 320 -1.32 -0.84 13.22
C PHE A 320 -2.03 0.50 13.52
N PHE A 321 -3.35 0.58 13.33
CA PHE A 321 -4.09 1.79 13.69
C PHE A 321 -4.17 1.99 15.20
N VAL A 322 -4.35 0.93 16.00
CA VAL A 322 -4.25 1.02 17.46
C VAL A 322 -2.89 1.60 17.85
N PHE A 323 -1.79 1.09 17.28
CA PHE A 323 -0.43 1.54 17.54
C PHE A 323 -0.25 3.05 17.34
N ILE A 324 -0.82 3.60 16.26
CA ILE A 324 -0.72 5.03 15.91
C ILE A 324 -1.49 5.95 16.88
N PHE A 325 -2.48 5.42 17.61
CA PHE A 325 -3.36 6.22 18.47
C PHE A 325 -3.19 5.95 19.96
N ILE A 326 -2.40 4.95 20.38
CA ILE A 326 -2.15 4.64 21.80
C ILE A 326 -1.64 5.86 22.55
N ASP A 327 -0.65 6.55 22.00
CA ASP A 327 0.02 7.68 22.64
C ASP A 327 -0.92 8.87 22.84
N ARG A 328 -1.78 9.16 21.85
CA ARG A 328 -2.84 10.18 21.96
C ARG A 328 -3.84 9.83 23.07
N ILE A 329 -4.33 8.59 23.13
CA ILE A 329 -5.28 8.16 24.17
C ILE A 329 -4.65 8.28 25.57
N LEU A 330 -3.36 7.95 25.70
CA LEU A 330 -2.63 8.07 26.96
C LEU A 330 -2.40 9.52 27.38
N ALA A 331 -2.02 10.40 26.44
CA ALA A 331 -1.85 11.83 26.70
C ALA A 331 -3.19 12.45 27.17
N TRP A 332 -4.28 12.15 26.47
CA TRP A 332 -5.62 12.70 26.73
C TRP A 332 -6.32 12.15 27.98
N SER A 333 -5.83 11.05 28.53
CA SER A 333 -6.36 10.47 29.76
C SER A 333 -5.60 10.94 31.01
N THR A 334 -4.65 11.85 30.86
CA THR A 334 -3.78 12.31 31.94
C THR A 334 -4.34 13.54 32.65
N SER A 335 -4.58 13.42 33.95
CA SER A 335 -5.07 14.50 34.82
C SER A 335 -3.94 15.31 35.46
N ALA A 336 -2.72 15.23 34.92
CA ALA A 336 -1.53 15.84 35.52
C ALA A 336 -1.66 17.38 35.61
N ASP A 337 -2.40 18.00 34.69
CA ASP A 337 -2.63 19.45 34.67
C ASP A 337 -4.03 19.87 35.21
N GLY A 338 -4.78 18.93 35.80
CA GLY A 338 -6.09 19.22 36.41
C GLY A 338 -7.11 18.09 36.31
N LEU A 339 -8.29 18.31 36.91
CA LEU A 339 -9.42 17.38 36.81
C LEU A 339 -9.94 17.34 35.37
N LEU A 340 -9.86 16.17 34.75
CA LEU A 340 -10.42 15.96 33.43
C LEU A 340 -11.96 15.87 33.51
N PRO A 341 -12.69 16.58 32.64
CA PRO A 341 -14.15 16.47 32.58
C PRO A 341 -14.64 15.08 32.17
N TYR A 342 -13.80 14.33 31.44
CA TYR A 342 -14.08 12.99 30.93
C TYR A 342 -12.84 12.10 30.99
N ALA A 343 -13.03 10.77 30.90
CA ALA A 343 -11.93 9.79 30.99
C ALA A 343 -10.82 9.99 29.94
N VAL A 344 -11.21 10.40 28.73
CA VAL A 344 -10.32 10.82 27.65
C VAL A 344 -10.80 12.18 27.15
N TYR A 345 -9.94 13.19 27.22
CA TYR A 345 -10.28 14.56 26.86
C TYR A 345 -9.21 15.18 25.97
N TYR A 346 -9.63 15.74 24.84
CA TYR A 346 -8.74 16.25 23.80
C TYR A 346 -7.73 17.26 24.35
N GLU A 347 -6.43 17.04 24.16
CA GLU A 347 -5.41 18.04 24.47
C GLU A 347 -4.90 18.65 23.15
N LYS A 348 -5.09 19.97 23.00
CA LYS A 348 -4.82 20.73 21.76
C LYS A 348 -3.32 20.74 21.41
N ASN A 349 -2.45 21.05 22.35
CA ASN A 349 -1.01 21.17 22.13
C ASN A 349 -0.39 19.82 21.73
N TYR A 350 -0.80 18.73 22.39
CA TYR A 350 -0.34 17.39 22.05
C TYR A 350 -0.80 17.00 20.64
N GLU A 351 -2.10 17.19 20.34
CA GLU A 351 -2.65 16.78 19.05
C GLU A 351 -2.02 17.57 17.90
N VAL A 352 -1.89 18.89 18.03
CA VAL A 352 -1.23 19.72 17.00
C VAL A 352 0.19 19.23 16.72
N GLY A 353 0.95 18.89 17.77
CA GLY A 353 2.30 18.33 17.61
C GLY A 353 2.30 17.00 16.83
N MET A 354 1.38 16.10 17.16
CA MET A 354 1.23 14.80 16.50
C MET A 354 0.70 14.89 15.06
N ASP A 355 -0.19 15.84 14.76
CA ASP A 355 -0.71 16.09 13.42
C ASP A 355 0.35 16.68 12.49
N ILE A 356 1.26 17.50 13.02
CA ILE A 356 2.45 17.94 12.28
C ILE A 356 3.40 16.75 12.08
N ALA A 357 3.59 15.90 13.09
CA ALA A 357 4.48 14.75 13.00
C ALA A 357 4.02 13.72 11.95
N ILE A 358 2.72 13.43 11.87
CA ILE A 358 2.18 12.43 10.92
C ILE A 358 2.30 12.89 9.45
N LEU A 359 2.51 14.18 9.19
CA LEU A 359 2.81 14.67 7.83
C LEU A 359 4.11 14.09 7.28
N ILE A 360 5.13 13.93 8.13
CA ILE A 360 6.39 13.27 7.75
C ILE A 360 6.09 11.85 7.25
N PHE A 361 5.21 11.14 7.96
CA PHE A 361 4.80 9.79 7.59
C PHE A 361 4.13 9.76 6.22
N PHE A 362 3.16 10.64 5.95
CA PHE A 362 2.47 10.69 4.65
C PHE A 362 3.42 11.02 3.49
N LEU A 363 4.42 11.88 3.70
CA LEU A 363 5.43 12.19 2.70
C LEU A 363 6.34 10.97 2.41
N LEU A 364 6.59 10.12 3.41
CA LEU A 364 7.37 8.89 3.26
C LEU A 364 6.61 7.75 2.57
N VAL A 365 5.27 7.79 2.52
CA VAL A 365 4.48 6.80 1.76
C VAL A 365 4.90 6.74 0.29
N GLY A 366 5.30 7.88 -0.29
CA GLY A 366 5.87 7.94 -1.64
C GLY A 366 7.10 7.04 -1.81
N VAL A 367 7.99 7.02 -0.81
CA VAL A 367 9.17 6.15 -0.81
C VAL A 367 8.79 4.69 -0.66
N LEU A 368 7.78 4.38 0.17
CA LEU A 368 7.30 3.01 0.34
C LEU A 368 6.76 2.42 -0.97
N GLU A 369 5.92 3.17 -1.69
CA GLU A 369 5.37 2.74 -2.98
C GLU A 369 6.49 2.53 -4.01
N PHE A 370 7.42 3.48 -4.12
CA PHE A 370 8.60 3.35 -4.97
C PHE A 370 9.41 2.09 -4.63
N SER A 371 9.65 1.83 -3.34
CA SER A 371 10.51 0.73 -2.89
C SER A 371 9.91 -0.64 -3.20
N ILE A 372 8.58 -0.79 -3.12
CA ILE A 372 7.88 -2.03 -3.51
C ILE A 372 7.87 -2.21 -5.03
N ALA A 373 7.56 -1.14 -5.77
CA ALA A 373 7.52 -1.18 -7.23
C ALA A 373 8.91 -1.50 -7.80
N SER A 374 9.95 -0.83 -7.30
CA SER A 374 11.33 -1.07 -7.68
C SER A 374 11.78 -2.48 -7.32
N PHE A 375 11.43 -2.96 -6.12
CA PHE A 375 11.78 -4.32 -5.70
C PHE A 375 11.13 -5.41 -6.56
N SER A 376 9.84 -5.29 -6.88
CA SER A 376 9.14 -6.28 -7.72
C SER A 376 9.79 -6.39 -9.10
N THR A 377 10.04 -5.26 -9.76
CA THR A 377 10.69 -5.23 -11.08
C THR A 377 12.13 -5.72 -11.01
N LEU A 378 12.88 -5.28 -9.99
CA LEU A 378 14.27 -5.68 -9.86
C LEU A 378 14.42 -7.17 -9.58
N SER A 379 13.54 -7.74 -8.76
CA SER A 379 13.56 -9.17 -8.46
C SER A 379 13.36 -10.00 -9.73
N ASP A 380 12.42 -9.61 -10.59
CA ASP A 380 12.20 -10.25 -11.90
C ASP A 380 13.44 -10.13 -12.83
N LEU A 381 14.08 -8.95 -12.86
CA LEU A 381 15.32 -8.76 -13.63
C LEU A 381 16.49 -9.60 -13.10
N LEU A 382 16.70 -9.61 -11.78
CA LEU A 382 17.76 -10.37 -11.15
C LEU A 382 17.57 -11.88 -11.34
N GLN A 383 16.31 -12.36 -11.32
CA GLN A 383 15.99 -13.76 -11.60
C GLN A 383 16.34 -14.16 -13.04
N LYS A 384 16.14 -13.27 -14.02
CA LYS A 384 16.48 -13.52 -15.43
C LYS A 384 17.98 -13.48 -15.70
N GLN A 385 18.73 -12.68 -14.94
CA GLN A 385 20.16 -12.47 -15.16
C GLN A 385 21.07 -13.43 -14.39
N ILE A 386 20.63 -13.92 -13.23
CA ILE A 386 21.46 -14.73 -12.33
C ILE A 386 21.11 -16.20 -12.52
N PRO A 387 22.07 -17.05 -12.91
CA PRO A 387 21.84 -18.48 -13.01
C PRO A 387 21.41 -19.11 -11.69
N TYR A 388 20.57 -20.15 -11.75
CA TYR A 388 20.02 -20.83 -10.57
C TYR A 388 21.11 -21.39 -9.63
N ASN A 389 22.30 -21.69 -10.14
CA ASN A 389 23.43 -22.22 -9.37
C ASN A 389 24.19 -21.15 -8.56
N GLN A 390 23.77 -19.88 -8.62
CA GLN A 390 24.37 -18.77 -7.86
C GLN A 390 23.38 -18.06 -6.91
N PRO A 391 22.69 -18.78 -6.01
CA PRO A 391 21.69 -18.18 -5.11
C PRO A 391 22.29 -17.13 -4.17
N LYS A 392 23.55 -17.32 -3.75
CA LYS A 392 24.26 -16.36 -2.88
C LYS A 392 24.43 -14.99 -3.54
N VAL A 393 24.62 -14.95 -4.86
CA VAL A 393 24.77 -13.69 -5.62
C VAL A 393 23.44 -12.94 -5.71
N PHE A 394 22.36 -13.69 -5.98
CA PHE A 394 20.99 -13.15 -5.98
C PHE A 394 20.63 -12.55 -4.60
N ASN A 395 20.81 -13.33 -3.52
CA ASN A 395 20.50 -12.90 -2.15
C ASN A 395 21.31 -11.65 -1.74
N ARG A 396 22.60 -11.61 -2.07
CA ARG A 396 23.46 -10.44 -1.77
C ARG A 396 23.03 -9.19 -2.55
N LYS A 397 22.70 -9.32 -3.84
CA LYS A 397 22.24 -8.17 -4.65
C LYS A 397 20.88 -7.66 -4.17
N SER A 398 19.94 -8.54 -3.85
CA SER A 398 18.64 -8.15 -3.32
C SER A 398 18.74 -7.47 -1.94
N LEU A 399 19.62 -7.97 -1.06
CA LEU A 399 19.91 -7.32 0.22
C LEU A 399 20.53 -5.92 0.02
N LYS A 400 21.41 -5.76 -0.97
CA LYS A 400 21.97 -4.45 -1.30
C LYS A 400 20.87 -3.46 -1.71
N THR A 401 19.95 -3.88 -2.58
CA THR A 401 18.82 -3.03 -2.99
C THR A 401 17.92 -2.66 -1.81
N TYR A 402 17.67 -3.59 -0.89
CA TYR A 402 16.94 -3.28 0.32
C TYR A 402 17.60 -2.12 1.10
N TRP A 403 18.91 -2.17 1.31
CA TRP A 403 19.63 -1.10 2.01
C TRP A 403 19.63 0.22 1.24
N GLU A 404 19.66 0.19 -0.09
CA GLU A 404 19.50 1.40 -0.91
C GLU A 404 18.12 2.03 -0.70
N HIS A 405 17.05 1.24 -0.63
CA HIS A 405 15.71 1.76 -0.32
C HIS A 405 15.61 2.34 1.10
N VAL A 406 16.26 1.69 2.08
CA VAL A 406 16.37 2.24 3.44
C VAL A 406 17.11 3.58 3.45
N GLN A 407 18.22 3.69 2.72
CA GLN A 407 18.96 4.95 2.59
C GLN A 407 18.11 6.06 1.98
N ILE A 408 17.37 5.77 0.91
CA ILE A 408 16.43 6.73 0.30
C ILE A 408 15.37 7.16 1.33
N LEU A 409 14.78 6.22 2.07
CA LEU A 409 13.80 6.51 3.12
C LEU A 409 14.36 7.44 4.19
N LEU A 410 15.58 7.20 4.68
CA LEU A 410 16.21 8.03 5.71
C LEU A 410 16.57 9.42 5.19
N ILE A 411 17.14 9.52 3.99
CA ILE A 411 17.47 10.81 3.35
C ILE A 411 16.20 11.62 3.14
N THR A 412 15.15 11.01 2.56
CA THR A 412 13.86 11.68 2.39
C THR A 412 13.28 12.07 3.74
N GLY A 413 13.38 11.22 4.77
CA GLY A 413 12.91 11.54 6.12
C GLY A 413 13.56 12.79 6.71
N VAL A 414 14.89 12.91 6.61
CA VAL A 414 15.63 14.10 7.07
C VAL A 414 15.22 15.35 6.28
N VAL A 415 15.10 15.23 4.95
CA VAL A 415 14.65 16.34 4.09
C VAL A 415 13.23 16.78 4.46
N MET A 416 12.32 15.85 4.75
CA MET A 416 10.94 16.17 5.13
C MET A 416 10.85 16.80 6.52
N ILE A 417 11.67 16.37 7.48
CA ILE A 417 11.78 17.06 8.78
C ILE A 417 12.25 18.50 8.58
N ALA A 418 13.31 18.71 7.79
CA ALA A 418 13.85 20.04 7.54
C ALA A 418 12.80 20.94 6.86
N LEU A 419 12.08 20.42 5.86
CA LEU A 419 11.03 21.14 5.16
C LEU A 419 9.84 21.48 6.07
N LEU A 420 9.38 20.55 6.89
CA LEU A 420 8.28 20.84 7.81
C LEU A 420 8.68 21.86 8.86
N TYR A 421 9.92 21.78 9.37
CA TYR A 421 10.43 22.78 10.30
C TYR A 421 10.52 24.16 9.64
N THR A 422 11.01 24.27 8.41
CA THR A 422 11.01 25.58 7.72
C THR A 422 9.59 26.11 7.50
N VAL A 423 8.63 25.25 7.15
CA VAL A 423 7.22 25.66 7.02
C VAL A 423 6.61 26.13 8.34
N ILE A 424 7.04 25.58 9.48
CA ILE A 424 6.58 26.03 10.80
C ILE A 424 7.06 27.46 11.13
N TRP A 425 8.32 27.78 10.82
CA TRP A 425 8.98 29.03 11.26
C TRP A 425 9.01 30.17 10.23
N VAL A 426 8.76 29.89 8.94
CA VAL A 426 8.75 30.93 7.89
C VAL A 426 7.50 31.81 8.01
N TRP A 427 7.58 33.06 7.51
CA TRP A 427 6.52 34.08 7.55
C TRP A 427 5.14 33.67 6.95
N PHE A 428 5.07 32.56 6.20
CA PHE A 428 3.83 31.94 5.69
C PHE A 428 3.36 30.72 6.51
N GLY A 429 3.99 30.46 7.66
CA GLY A 429 3.80 29.27 8.48
C GLY A 429 2.62 29.32 9.45
N TYR A 430 2.68 28.47 10.47
CA TYR A 430 1.60 28.26 11.44
C TYR A 430 1.16 29.57 12.11
N GLU A 431 2.10 30.42 12.53
CA GLU A 431 1.79 31.65 13.26
C GLU A 431 0.91 32.63 12.48
N ARG A 432 1.09 32.71 11.16
CA ARG A 432 0.26 33.58 10.31
C ARG A 432 -1.07 32.94 9.94
N ALA A 433 -1.10 31.61 9.76
CA ALA A 433 -2.31 30.90 9.41
C ALA A 433 -3.33 30.87 10.56
N PHE A 434 -2.83 30.73 11.79
CA PHE A 434 -3.67 30.58 12.99
C PHE A 434 -3.67 31.82 13.89
N ASN A 435 -2.84 32.84 13.60
CA ASN A 435 -2.60 34.00 14.48
C ASN A 435 -2.21 33.60 15.92
N GLU A 436 -1.62 32.41 16.09
CA GLU A 436 -1.21 31.84 17.37
C GLU A 436 0.21 31.28 17.24
N THR A 437 1.06 31.53 18.24
CA THR A 437 2.39 30.93 18.31
C THR A 437 2.28 29.46 18.71
N LEU A 438 3.10 28.62 18.08
CA LEU A 438 3.14 27.19 18.42
C LEU A 438 3.68 27.00 19.83
N SER A 439 2.95 26.24 20.65
CA SER A 439 3.40 25.89 21.99
C SER A 439 4.74 25.11 21.93
N PRO A 440 5.69 25.38 22.85
CA PRO A 440 6.92 24.59 22.96
C PRO A 440 6.65 23.09 23.11
N ILE A 441 5.53 22.73 23.74
CA ILE A 441 5.05 21.35 23.90
C ILE A 441 4.74 20.74 22.52
N SER A 442 3.99 21.44 21.67
CA SER A 442 3.67 20.98 20.32
C SER A 442 4.91 20.75 19.47
N ILE A 443 5.90 21.65 19.56
CA ILE A 443 7.17 21.52 18.83
C ILE A 443 7.92 20.27 19.30
N LYS A 444 8.03 20.07 20.61
CA LYS A 444 8.70 18.92 21.22
C LYS A 444 8.03 17.60 20.81
N VAL A 445 6.71 17.52 20.95
CA VAL A 445 5.91 16.35 20.54
C VAL A 445 6.07 16.10 19.04
N SER A 446 6.08 17.15 18.21
CA SER A 446 6.26 17.03 16.77
C SER A 446 7.60 16.42 16.38
N ILE A 447 8.70 16.82 17.03
CA ILE A 447 10.04 16.28 16.76
C ILE A 447 10.11 14.80 17.17
N LEU A 448 9.68 14.47 18.39
CA LEU A 448 9.73 13.09 18.90
C LEU A 448 8.81 12.17 18.10
N GLY A 449 7.58 12.61 17.82
CA GLY A 449 6.61 11.90 17.00
C GLY A 449 7.10 11.74 15.56
N GLY A 450 7.74 12.76 14.99
CA GLY A 450 8.31 12.73 13.65
C GLY A 450 9.41 11.67 13.50
N LEU A 451 10.34 11.61 14.46
CA LEU A 451 11.33 10.53 14.54
C LEU A 451 10.65 9.16 14.70
N GLY A 452 9.63 9.08 15.55
CA GLY A 452 8.81 7.87 15.72
C GLY A 452 8.15 7.42 14.42
N TYR A 453 7.63 8.34 13.62
CA TYR A 453 7.00 8.05 12.33
C TYR A 453 7.99 7.64 11.24
N ILE A 454 9.23 8.17 11.23
CA ILE A 454 10.29 7.68 10.33
C ILE A 454 10.62 6.21 10.64
N LEU A 455 10.79 5.88 11.92
CA LEU A 455 11.06 4.50 12.34
C LEU A 455 9.87 3.58 12.05
N LEU A 456 8.64 4.07 12.24
CA LEU A 456 7.42 3.35 11.86
C LEU A 456 7.39 3.08 10.35
N ALA A 457 7.70 4.09 9.52
CA ALA A 457 7.77 3.95 8.06
C ALA A 457 8.82 2.91 7.64
N TRP A 458 9.97 2.87 8.31
CA TRP A 458 10.98 1.82 8.07
C TRP A 458 10.45 0.43 8.48
N GLY A 459 9.81 0.30 9.64
CA GLY A 459 9.16 -0.96 10.03
C GLY A 459 8.05 -1.41 9.05
N MET A 460 7.32 -0.46 8.47
CA MET A 460 6.33 -0.72 7.43
C MET A 460 6.98 -1.16 6.12
N LEU A 461 8.06 -0.51 5.68
CA LEU A 461 8.84 -0.94 4.52
C LEU A 461 9.25 -2.41 4.65
N ASN A 462 9.75 -2.77 5.84
CA ASN A 462 10.10 -4.15 6.15
C ASN A 462 8.90 -5.10 6.06
N SER A 463 7.77 -4.68 6.62
CA SER A 463 6.53 -5.45 6.62
C SER A 463 5.98 -5.66 5.20
N LEU A 464 6.08 -4.65 4.35
CA LEU A 464 5.68 -4.73 2.94
C LEU A 464 6.50 -5.77 2.17
N TYR A 465 7.82 -5.85 2.40
CA TYR A 465 8.65 -6.94 1.84
C TYR A 465 8.28 -8.33 2.35
N LEU A 466 7.86 -8.45 3.61
CA LEU A 466 7.41 -9.73 4.14
C LEU A 466 6.01 -10.11 3.61
N PHE A 467 5.17 -9.13 3.30
CA PHE A 467 3.84 -9.34 2.74
C PHE A 467 3.87 -9.76 1.27
N THR A 468 4.81 -9.27 0.46
CA THR A 468 4.94 -9.69 -0.95
C THR A 468 5.14 -11.19 -1.10
N LEU A 469 5.73 -11.84 -0.10
CA LEU A 469 5.97 -13.29 -0.07
C LEU A 469 5.10 -14.02 0.95
N ASN A 470 3.98 -13.42 1.31
CA ASN A 470 2.94 -14.07 2.10
C ASN A 470 3.41 -14.55 3.49
N LYS A 471 4.31 -13.78 4.14
CA LYS A 471 4.80 -14.02 5.52
C LYS A 471 4.23 -13.00 6.53
N PRO A 472 2.90 -12.89 6.72
CA PRO A 472 2.31 -11.87 7.59
C PRO A 472 2.50 -12.13 9.09
N THR A 473 2.96 -13.31 9.49
CA THR A 473 3.12 -13.68 10.90
C THR A 473 4.22 -12.86 11.60
N LYS A 474 5.31 -12.57 10.90
CA LYS A 474 6.45 -11.83 11.46
C LYS A 474 6.08 -10.36 11.69
N PRO A 475 5.51 -9.62 10.72
CA PRO A 475 4.99 -8.26 10.96
C PRO A 475 3.93 -8.20 12.05
N LEU A 476 3.00 -9.17 12.09
CA LEU A 476 1.94 -9.21 13.10
C LEU A 476 2.50 -9.34 14.54
N LYS A 477 3.45 -10.26 14.75
CA LYS A 477 4.10 -10.40 16.06
C LYS A 477 4.89 -9.14 16.43
N ALA A 478 5.58 -8.54 15.47
CA ALA A 478 6.36 -7.33 15.71
C ALA A 478 5.47 -6.15 16.12
N ILE A 479 4.37 -5.89 15.40
CA ILE A 479 3.47 -4.78 15.75
C ILE A 479 2.76 -5.03 17.09
N MET A 480 2.39 -6.28 17.39
CA MET A 480 1.80 -6.64 18.69
C MET A 480 2.74 -6.32 19.86
N ILE A 481 4.00 -6.74 19.77
CA ILE A 481 5.01 -6.43 20.81
C ILE A 481 5.24 -4.91 20.88
N ALA A 482 5.37 -4.25 19.74
CA ALA A 482 5.56 -2.81 19.67
C ALA A 482 4.39 -2.01 20.29
N SER A 483 3.14 -2.44 20.08
CA SER A 483 1.96 -1.82 20.71
C SER A 483 1.97 -1.97 22.22
N VAL A 484 2.39 -3.13 22.74
CA VAL A 484 2.55 -3.33 24.19
C VAL A 484 3.65 -2.42 24.74
N VAL A 485 4.80 -2.34 24.06
CA VAL A 485 5.89 -1.45 24.47
C VAL A 485 5.46 0.02 24.43
N ASN A 486 4.76 0.45 23.38
CA ASN A 486 4.21 1.80 23.26
C ASN A 486 3.28 2.12 24.43
N LEU A 487 2.33 1.22 24.71
CA LEU A 487 1.39 1.37 25.81
C LEU A 487 2.11 1.46 27.17
N VAL A 488 3.03 0.54 27.46
CA VAL A 488 3.72 0.46 28.75
C VAL A 488 4.62 1.69 28.96
N VAL A 489 5.50 1.99 28.02
CA VAL A 489 6.43 3.13 28.13
C VAL A 489 5.68 4.46 28.13
N GLY A 490 4.68 4.61 27.25
CA GLY A 490 3.83 5.79 27.18
C GLY A 490 3.06 6.00 28.48
N LEU A 491 2.51 4.95 29.09
CA LEU A 491 1.79 5.04 30.36
C LEU A 491 2.72 5.44 31.50
N PHE A 492 3.89 4.82 31.63
CA PHE A 492 4.84 5.18 32.68
C PHE A 492 5.31 6.63 32.56
N LEU A 493 5.71 7.08 31.36
CA LEU A 493 6.23 8.42 31.17
C LEU A 493 5.15 9.51 31.23
N SER A 494 3.96 9.26 30.69
CA SER A 494 2.84 10.21 30.76
C SER A 494 2.39 10.47 32.20
N ARG A 495 2.46 9.46 33.08
CA ARG A 495 2.00 9.56 34.47
C ARG A 495 3.06 10.00 35.46
N LEU A 496 4.32 9.60 35.26
CA LEU A 496 5.39 9.91 36.20
C LEU A 496 6.13 11.22 35.85
N VAL A 497 6.14 11.64 34.59
CA VAL A 497 6.89 12.81 34.14
C VAL A 497 5.94 13.94 33.72
N SER A 498 5.21 13.76 32.61
CA SER A 498 4.18 14.69 32.12
C SER A 498 3.49 14.07 30.90
N TYR A 499 2.24 14.45 30.64
CA TYR A 499 1.40 13.90 29.56
C TYR A 499 2.08 13.95 28.18
N GLU A 500 2.88 14.99 27.91
CA GLU A 500 3.59 15.18 26.65
C GLU A 500 4.59 14.04 26.34
N TYR A 501 5.11 13.36 27.36
CA TYR A 501 6.04 12.25 27.18
C TYR A 501 5.38 10.94 26.75
N SER A 502 4.05 10.92 26.60
CA SER A 502 3.36 9.80 25.94
C SER A 502 3.96 9.48 24.55
N VAL A 503 4.40 10.52 23.83
CA VAL A 503 5.04 10.40 22.51
C VAL A 503 6.33 9.58 22.54
N VAL A 504 7.02 9.51 23.69
CA VAL A 504 8.22 8.66 23.84
C VAL A 504 7.83 7.17 23.77
N GLY A 505 6.64 6.82 24.26
CA GLY A 505 6.08 5.48 24.07
C GLY A 505 5.98 5.13 22.58
N MET A 506 5.46 6.05 21.77
CA MET A 506 5.38 5.87 20.31
C MET A 506 6.78 5.70 19.70
N LEU A 507 7.74 6.54 20.07
CA LEU A 507 9.13 6.46 19.56
C LEU A 507 9.78 5.11 19.87
N VAL A 508 9.70 4.66 21.13
CA VAL A 508 10.29 3.40 21.58
C VAL A 508 9.55 2.20 20.97
N GLY A 509 8.22 2.28 20.88
CA GLY A 509 7.39 1.30 20.19
C GLY A 509 7.76 1.17 18.71
N SER A 510 7.91 2.28 18.00
CA SER A 510 8.30 2.32 16.58
C SER A 510 9.70 1.77 16.37
N THR A 511 10.63 2.09 17.27
CA THR A 511 11.98 1.52 17.28
C THR A 511 11.92 -0.01 17.43
N THR A 512 11.10 -0.51 18.35
CA THR A 512 10.90 -1.94 18.58
C THR A 512 10.32 -2.62 17.33
N PHE A 513 9.29 -2.02 16.72
CA PHE A 513 8.69 -2.50 15.49
C PHE A 513 9.72 -2.57 14.35
N MET A 514 10.50 -1.51 14.17
CA MET A 514 11.56 -1.45 13.17
C MET A 514 12.62 -2.54 13.41
N LEU A 515 13.13 -2.72 14.64
CA LEU A 515 14.17 -3.72 14.93
C LEU A 515 13.69 -5.16 14.68
N LEU A 516 12.48 -5.50 15.15
CA LEU A 516 11.93 -6.85 15.01
C LEU A 516 11.62 -7.20 13.55
N THR A 517 11.10 -6.24 12.79
CA THR A 517 10.85 -6.42 11.35
C THR A 517 12.15 -6.43 10.55
N LEU A 518 13.15 -5.62 10.91
CA LEU A 518 14.47 -5.60 10.27
C LEU A 518 15.19 -6.94 10.44
N LYS A 519 15.17 -7.51 11.64
CA LYS A 519 15.70 -8.86 11.88
C LYS A 519 15.04 -9.89 10.95
N SER A 520 13.71 -9.85 10.86
CA SER A 520 12.96 -10.78 10.01
C SER A 520 13.23 -10.58 8.52
N VAL A 521 13.37 -9.34 8.06
CA VAL A 521 13.65 -8.99 6.67
C VAL A 521 15.09 -9.32 6.25
N THR A 522 16.06 -9.13 7.14
CA THR A 522 17.45 -9.48 6.85
C THR A 522 17.66 -11.00 6.80
N GLU A 523 17.01 -11.77 7.67
CA GLU A 523 16.92 -13.24 7.56
C GLU A 523 16.27 -13.67 6.24
N PHE A 524 15.25 -12.93 5.82
CA PHE A 524 14.54 -13.15 4.57
C PHE A 524 15.43 -12.91 3.34
N PHE A 525 16.09 -11.77 3.23
CA PHE A 525 16.96 -11.46 2.09
C PHE A 525 18.17 -12.38 1.98
N LYS A 526 18.63 -12.97 3.09
CA LYS A 526 19.70 -13.98 3.11
C LYS A 526 19.29 -15.31 2.46
N ASN A 527 17.99 -15.61 2.39
CA ASN A 527 17.43 -16.85 1.86
C ASN A 527 16.33 -16.58 0.81
N LEU A 528 16.48 -15.49 0.05
CA LEU A 528 15.45 -15.00 -0.86
C LEU A 528 15.14 -16.01 -1.98
N ASP A 529 16.16 -16.70 -2.48
CA ASP A 529 16.06 -17.79 -3.44
C ASP A 529 15.01 -18.85 -3.05
N TYR A 530 15.04 -19.32 -1.80
CA TYR A 530 14.06 -20.29 -1.30
C TYR A 530 12.66 -19.68 -1.18
N TYR A 531 12.56 -18.47 -0.63
CA TYR A 531 11.26 -17.83 -0.39
C TYR A 531 10.57 -17.37 -1.66
N TYR A 532 11.34 -16.98 -2.67
CA TYR A 532 10.81 -16.57 -3.96
C TYR A 532 10.26 -17.78 -4.73
N TYR A 533 10.98 -18.92 -4.75
CA TYR A 533 10.48 -20.16 -5.34
C TYR A 533 9.24 -20.70 -4.60
N ALA A 534 9.16 -20.56 -3.27
CA ALA A 534 8.00 -21.04 -2.51
C ALA A 534 6.76 -20.13 -2.61
N ALA A 535 6.88 -18.92 -3.18
CA ALA A 535 5.79 -17.95 -3.28
C ALA A 535 5.07 -17.97 -4.63
N TYR A 536 5.68 -18.55 -5.66
CA TYR A 536 5.16 -18.76 -7.01
C TYR A 536 5.01 -20.25 -7.29
#